data_AF-A0A5K7YQC6-F1
#
_entry.id   AF-A0A5K7YQC6-F1
#
_cell.length_a   1.000
_cell.length_b   1.000
_cell.length_c   1.000
_cell.angle_alpha   90.00
_cell.angle_beta   90.00
_cell.angle_gamma   90.00
#
_symmetry.space_group_name_H-M   'P 1'
#
loop_
_entity.id
_entity.type
_entity.pdbx_description
1 polymer ?
#
loop_
_entity_poly.entity_id
_entity_poly.type
_entity_poly.pdbx_seq_one_letter_code
_entity_poly.pdbx_strand_id
1 'polypeptide(L)' 'MRIDEVTGGSPYGASTIAGGSGERMPSDKELNAARFQGKHVAEIKKKLKAQFSVQFES' A
#
# COMPACT_ATOMS: atom_id res chain seq x y z
N MET A 1 -6.56 -6.22 -18.50
CA MET A 1 -7.39 -5.51 -17.51
C MET A 1 -8.66 -6.32 -17.29
N ARG A 2 -8.85 -6.89 -16.10
CA ARG A 2 -10.14 -7.49 -15.73
C ARG A 2 -10.88 -6.43 -14.90
N ILE A 3 -11.96 -5.89 -15.47
CA ILE A 3 -12.88 -4.92 -14.86
C ILE A 3 -14.06 -5.74 -14.30
N ASP A 4 -13.79 -6.58 -13.30
CA ASP A 4 -14.83 -7.44 -12.71
C ASP A 4 -15.41 -6.85 -11.41
N GLU A 5 -14.78 -5.82 -10.83
CA GLU A 5 -15.25 -5.23 -9.56
C GLU A 5 -14.78 -3.79 -9.37
N VAL A 6 -15.68 -2.91 -8.88
CA VAL A 6 -15.31 -1.55 -8.47
C VAL A 6 -14.43 -1.64 -7.21
N THR A 7 -13.18 -1.20 -7.32
CA THR A 7 -12.13 -1.33 -6.30
C THR A 7 -11.41 0.02 -6.13
N GLY A 8 -11.16 0.42 -4.89
CA GLY A 8 -10.28 1.55 -4.56
C GLY A 8 -8.80 1.26 -4.82
N GLY A 9 -7.97 2.30 -4.75
CA GLY A 9 -6.54 2.25 -5.02
C GLY A 9 -6.13 2.99 -6.29
N SER A 10 -4.88 3.46 -6.30
CA SER A 10 -4.27 4.18 -7.42
C SER A 10 -2.76 3.96 -7.44
N PRO A 11 -2.03 4.41 -8.48
CA PRO A 11 -0.57 4.43 -8.45
C PRO A 11 0.04 5.20 -7.26
N TYR A 12 -0.73 6.08 -6.63
CA TYR A 12 -0.30 6.86 -5.47
C TYR A 12 -0.47 6.12 -4.13
N GLY A 13 -1.19 5.00 -4.11
CA GLY A 13 -1.40 4.21 -2.90
C GLY A 13 -2.71 3.43 -2.90
N ALA A 14 -2.82 2.47 -1.98
CA ALA A 14 -4.05 1.76 -1.71
C ALA A 14 -5.08 2.71 -1.09
N SER A 15 -6.33 2.56 -1.50
CA SER A 15 -7.48 3.26 -0.93
C SER A 15 -8.70 2.36 -0.97
N THR A 16 -9.75 2.74 -0.25
CA THR A 16 -11.02 1.99 -0.21
C THR A 16 -12.18 2.92 -0.58
N ILE A 17 -13.22 2.37 -1.19
CA ILE A 17 -14.47 3.08 -1.45
C ILE A 17 -15.44 2.81 -0.29
N ALA A 18 -15.88 3.85 0.41
CA ALA A 18 -16.75 3.74 1.59
C ALA A 18 -18.25 3.76 1.27
N GLY A 19 -18.67 4.15 0.07
CA GLY A 19 -20.08 4.41 -0.25
C GLY A 19 -20.53 5.81 0.19
N GLY A 20 -21.76 6.19 -0.15
CA GLY A 20 -22.26 7.57 0.04
C GLY A 20 -22.52 7.91 1.51
N SER A 21 -22.73 6.91 2.36
CA SER A 21 -22.97 7.03 3.80
C SER A 21 -22.00 6.18 4.62
N GLY A 22 -20.91 5.69 4.02
CA GLY A 22 -19.89 4.88 4.71
C GLY A 22 -20.28 3.41 4.91
N GLU A 23 -21.33 2.94 4.27
CA GLU A 23 -21.91 1.61 4.40
C GLU A 23 -21.04 0.48 3.83
N ARG A 24 -20.11 0.79 2.92
CA ARG A 24 -19.26 -0.20 2.26
C ARG A 24 -17.99 -0.46 3.05
N MET A 25 -17.77 -1.73 3.38
CA MET A 25 -16.51 -2.21 3.94
C MET A 25 -15.46 -2.45 2.83
N PRO A 26 -14.16 -2.33 3.14
CA PRO A 26 -13.10 -2.64 2.19
C PRO A 26 -13.20 -4.07 1.66
N SER A 27 -13.07 -4.25 0.34
CA SER A 27 -13.02 -5.56 -0.29
C SER A 27 -11.67 -6.23 -0.07
N ASP A 28 -11.61 -7.54 -0.31
CA ASP A 28 -10.37 -8.31 -0.22
C ASP A 28 -9.26 -7.75 -1.13
N LYS A 29 -9.63 -7.19 -2.29
CA LYS A 29 -8.67 -6.55 -3.21
C LYS A 29 -8.05 -5.30 -2.58
N GLU A 30 -8.86 -4.45 -1.94
CA GLU A 30 -8.41 -3.22 -1.26
C GLU A 30 -7.52 -3.56 -0.04
N LEU A 31 -7.90 -4.58 0.73
CA LEU A 31 -7.10 -5.07 1.85
C LEU A 31 -5.76 -5.67 1.40
N ASN A 32 -5.76 -6.44 0.32
CA ASN A 32 -4.52 -7.01 -0.24
C ASN A 32 -3.60 -5.92 -0.80
N ALA A 33 -4.16 -4.89 -1.45
CA ALA A 33 -3.39 -3.72 -1.89
C ALA A 33 -2.75 -2.98 -0.70
N ALA A 34 -3.50 -2.78 0.39
CA ALA A 34 -2.98 -2.14 1.60
C ALA A 34 -1.85 -2.96 2.27
N ARG A 35 -2.00 -4.28 2.34
CA ARG A 35 -0.93 -5.18 2.83
C ARG A 35 0.33 -5.08 1.97
N PHE A 36 0.18 -5.09 0.65
CA PHE A 36 1.29 -4.93 -0.27
C PHE A 36 1.99 -3.57 -0.07
N GLN A 37 1.22 -2.48 0.00
CA GLN A 37 1.76 -1.14 0.22
C GLN A 37 2.56 -1.06 1.53
N GLY A 38 2.03 -1.59 2.62
CA GLY A 38 2.74 -1.63 3.91
C GLY A 38 4.05 -2.38 3.83
N LYS A 39 4.06 -3.57 3.21
CA LYS A 39 5.29 -4.36 2.99
C LYS A 39 6.29 -3.59 2.14
N HIS A 40 5.85 -3.01 1.02
CA HIS A 40 6.70 -2.31 0.08
C HIS A 40 7.40 -1.09 0.73
N VAL A 41 6.66 -0.29 1.48
CA VAL A 41 7.21 0.86 2.23
C VAL A 41 8.23 0.39 3.27
N ALA A 42 7.91 -0.65 4.03
CA ALA A 42 8.82 -1.20 5.04
C ALA A 42 10.13 -1.72 4.45
N GLU A 43 10.07 -2.39 3.28
CA GLU A 43 11.25 -2.87 2.56
C GLU A 43 12.14 -1.73 2.06
N ILE A 44 11.55 -0.68 1.48
CA ILE A 44 12.30 0.51 1.04
C ILE A 44 12.97 1.17 2.24
N LYS A 45 12.24 1.39 3.34
CA LYS A 45 12.77 1.97 4.57
C LYS A 45 13.96 1.15 5.10
N LYS A 46 13.85 -0.19 5.09
CA LYS A 46 14.93 -1.08 5.54
C LYS A 46 16.20 -0.89 4.70
N LYS A 47 16.07 -0.82 3.37
CA LYS A 47 17.21 -0.60 2.46
C LYS A 47 17.86 0.76 2.70
N LEU A 48 17.06 1.82 2.81
CA LEU A 48 17.56 3.17 3.10
C LEU A 48 18.32 3.20 4.43
N LYS A 49 17.76 2.61 5.51
CA LYS A 49 18.44 2.51 6.81
C LYS A 49 19.79 1.80 6.69
N ALA A 50 19.84 0.66 6.01
CA ALA A 50 21.07 -0.10 5.83
C ALA A 50 22.12 0.69 5.04
N GLN A 51 21.72 1.43 4.01
CA GLN A 51 22.62 2.28 3.25
C GLN A 51 23.22 3.41 4.10
N PHE A 52 22.42 4.05 4.96
CA PHE A 52 22.93 5.09 5.85
C PHE A 52 23.88 4.53 6.91
N SER A 53 23.66 3.32 7.43
CA SER A 53 24.56 2.70 8.41
C SER A 53 25.98 2.44 7.87
N VAL A 54 26.16 2.26 6.56
CA VAL A 54 27.48 2.04 5.94
C VAL A 54 28.26 3.35 5.76
N GLN A 55 27.59 4.52 5.75
CA GLN A 55 28.25 5.80 5.50
C GLN A 55 28.83 6.49 6.74
N PHE A 56 28.59 5.97 7.94
CA PHE A 56 29.09 6.55 9.20
C PHE A 56 30.20 5.71 9.87
N GLU A 57 30.64 4.62 9.23
CA GLU A 57 31.75 3.77 9.71
C GLU A 57 33.08 3.99 8.94
N SER A 58 33.19 5.08 8.15
CA SER A 58 34.41 5.45 7.41
C SER A 58 35.06 6.73 7.93
#